data_AF-A0A950B8F0-F1
#
_entry.id   AF-A0A950B8F0-F1
#
_cell.length_a   1.000
_cell.length_b   1.000
_cell.length_c   1.000
_cell.angle_alpha   90.00
_cell.angle_beta   90.00
_cell.angle_gamma   90.00
#
_symmetry.space_group_name_H-M   'P 1'
#
loop_
_entity.id
_entity.type
_entity.pdbx_description
1 polymer ?
#
loop_
_entity_poly.entity_id
_entity_poly.type
_entity_poly.pdbx_seq_one_letter_code
_entity_poly.pdbx_strand_id
1 'polypeptide(L)' 'MKVAVMGAGAVGCFFGGMLARAGHDVVLIGRPQHVEAITRDGLRIESRQFDE' A
#
# COMPACT_ATOMS: atom_id res chain seq x y z
N MET A 1 3.14 -14.41 -4.59
CA MET A 1 1.77 -14.40 -5.18
C MET A 1 1.50 -13.04 -5.79
N LYS A 2 0.52 -12.93 -6.70
CA LYS A 2 0.06 -11.64 -7.24
C LYS A 2 -1.26 -11.26 -6.60
N VAL A 3 -1.35 -10.06 -6.01
CA VAL A 3 -2.52 -9.61 -5.24
C VAL A 3 -2.95 -8.23 -5.72
N ALA A 4 -4.24 -8.06 -6.02
CA ALA A 4 -4.83 -6.75 -6.26
C ALA A 4 -5.68 -6.35 -5.06
N VAL A 5 -5.44 -5.15 -4.51
CA VAL A 5 -6.24 -4.57 -3.43
C VAL A 5 -7.16 -3.51 -4.01
N MET A 6 -8.43 -3.87 -4.17
CA MET A 6 -9.48 -2.95 -4.61
C MET A 6 -9.92 -2.08 -3.43
N GLY A 7 -9.51 -0.81 -3.42
CA GLY A 7 -9.79 0.13 -2.33
C GLY A 7 -8.57 0.44 -1.47
N ALA A 8 -7.60 1.15 -2.06
CA ALA A 8 -6.40 1.67 -1.38
C ALA A 8 -6.73 2.88 -0.47
N GLY A 9 -7.48 2.62 0.59
CA GLY A 9 -7.65 3.52 1.74
C GLY A 9 -6.89 2.98 2.95
N ALA A 10 -7.25 3.39 4.18
CA ALA A 10 -6.51 3.01 5.39
C ALA A 10 -6.28 1.49 5.53
N VAL A 11 -7.36 0.69 5.46
CA VAL A 11 -7.29 -0.76 5.60
C VAL A 11 -6.59 -1.43 4.41
N GLY A 12 -6.93 -1.01 3.19
CA GLY A 12 -6.36 -1.57 1.97
C GLY A 12 -4.86 -1.33 1.86
N CYS A 13 -4.40 -0.12 2.17
CA CYS A 13 -2.99 0.22 2.18
C CYS A 13 -2.23 -0.51 3.28
N PHE A 14 -2.80 -0.66 4.48
CA PHE A 14 -2.15 -1.40 5.55
C PHE A 14 -1.91 -2.86 5.15
N PHE A 15 -2.94 -3.60 4.76
CA PHE A 15 -2.77 -5.01 4.40
C PHE A 15 -2.00 -5.19 3.09
N GLY A 16 -2.23 -4.33 2.09
CA GLY A 16 -1.48 -4.36 0.85
C GLY A 16 0.00 -4.10 1.05
N GLY A 17 0.36 -3.13 1.89
CA GLY A 17 1.75 -2.85 2.24
C GLY A 17 2.39 -3.97 3.07
N MET A 18 1.65 -4.59 4.00
CA MET A 18 2.16 -5.78 4.72
C MET A 18 2.43 -6.96 3.77
N LEU A 19 1.58 -7.19 2.78
CA LEU A 19 1.81 -8.21 1.75
C LEU A 19 3.00 -7.86 0.86
N ALA A 20 3.17 -6.59 0.49
CA ALA A 20 4.33 -6.13 -0.26
C ALA A 20 5.64 -6.30 0.55
N ARG A 21 5.64 -5.97 1.84
CA ARG A 21 6.76 -6.20 2.78
C ARG A 21 7.12 -7.68 2.91
N ALA A 22 6.14 -8.58 2.81
CA ALA A 22 6.36 -10.02 2.78
C ALA A 22 6.89 -10.55 1.43
N GLY A 23 7.18 -9.68 0.45
CA GLY A 23 7.74 -10.05 -0.85
C GLY A 23 6.70 -10.49 -1.88
N HIS A 24 5.42 -10.16 -1.70
CA HIS A 24 4.40 -10.41 -2.72
C HIS A 24 4.30 -9.26 -3.72
N ASP A 25 3.88 -9.59 -4.95
CA ASP A 25 3.60 -8.61 -6.00
C ASP A 25 2.18 -8.05 -5.78
N VAL A 26 2.10 -6.79 -5.33
CA VAL A 26 0.86 -6.15 -4.88
C VAL A 26 0.55 -4.93 -5.74
N VAL A 27 -0.68 -4.87 -6.24
CA VAL A 27 -1.24 -3.71 -6.94
C VAL A 27 -2.31 -3.07 -6.06
N LEU A 28 -2.12 -1.79 -5.73
CA LEU A 28 -3.09 -0.98 -4.98
C LEU A 28 -3.96 -0.17 -5.95
N ILE A 29 -5.28 -0.27 -5.81
CA ILE A 29 -6.24 0.44 -6.66
C ILE A 29 -7.05 1.40 -5.80
N GLY A 30 -6.89 2.70 -6.04
CA GLY A 30 -7.47 3.76 -5.22
C GLY A 30 -7.78 5.03 -6.02
N ARG A 31 -7.98 6.14 -5.31
CA ARG A 31 -8.26 7.44 -5.94
C ARG A 31 -7.00 8.02 -6.60
N PRO A 32 -7.13 8.78 -7.70
CA PRO A 32 -5.98 9.33 -8.43
C PRO A 32 -4.96 10.05 -7.55
N GLN A 33 -5.42 10.94 -6.66
CA GLN A 33 -4.51 11.69 -5.76
C GLN A 33 -3.68 10.77 -4.86
N HIS A 34 -4.25 9.66 -4.41
CA HIS A 34 -3.54 8.71 -3.54
C HIS A 34 -2.56 7.85 -4.34
N VAL A 35 -2.96 7.41 -5.54
CA VAL A 35 -2.08 6.67 -6.46
C VAL A 35 -0.89 7.53 -6.89
N GLU A 36 -1.10 8.80 -7.20
CA GLU A 36 -0.03 9.73 -7.57
C GLU A 36 0.98 9.92 -6.42
N ALA A 37 0.50 10.08 -5.19
CA ALA A 37 1.37 10.19 -4.02
C ALA A 37 2.20 8.92 -3.80
N ILE A 38 1.56 7.73 -3.84
CA ILE A 38 2.27 6.45 -3.68
C ILE A 38 3.25 6.20 -4.82
N THR A 39 2.91 6.57 -6.05
CA THR A 39 3.79 6.38 -7.21
C THR A 39 5.04 7.24 -7.11
N ARG A 40 4.91 8.47 -6.57
CA ARG A 40 6.04 9.41 -6.42
C ARG A 40 6.93 9.08 -5.22
N ASP A 41 6.31 8.82 -4.06
CA ASP A 41 7.01 8.78 -2.78
C ASP A 41 7.09 7.37 -2.17
N GLY A 42 6.40 6.40 -2.78
CA GLY A 42 6.17 5.09 -2.18
C GLY A 42 4.98 5.09 -1.21
N LEU A 43 4.60 3.91 -0.74
CA LEU A 43 3.59 3.77 0.30
C LEU A 43 4.28 3.84 1.68
N ARG A 44 4.05 4.93 2.42
CA ARG A 44 4.48 5.05 3.81
C ARG A 44 3.45 4.45 4.78
N ILE A 45 3.89 3.59 5.70
CA ILE A 45 3.11 3.02 6.79
C ILE A 45 3.71 3.51 8.11
N GLU A 46 3.03 4.47 8.72
CA GLU A 46 3.34 4.93 10.07
C GLU A 46 2.52 4.10 11.08
N SER A 47 3.21 3.50 12.05
CA SER A 47 2.60 2.76 13.14
C SER A 47 3.40 2.93 14.44
N ARG A 48 2.89 2.41 15.55
CA ARG A 48 3.63 2.39 16.83
C ARG A 48 4.86 1.49 16.81
N GLN A 49 4.98 0.59 15.85
CA GLN A 49 6.05 -0.41 15.80
C GLN A 49 7.14 -0.06 14.78
N PHE A 50 6.78 0.64 13.70
CA PHE A 50 7.65 1.01 12.59
C PHE A 50 7.05 2.19 11.83
N ASP A 51 7.92 2.91 11.13
CA ASP A 51 7.60 4.02 10.23
C ASP A 51 8.51 3.88 9.00
N GLU A 52 7.92 3.39 7.92
CA GLU A 52 8.59 3.00 6.67
C GLU A 52 7.81 3.54 5.49
#